data_AF-A0A2K2VBW1-F1
#
_entry.id   AF-A0A2K2VBW1-F1
#
_cell.length_a   1.000
_cell.length_b   1.000
_cell.length_c   1.000
_cell.angle_alpha   90.00
_cell.angle_beta   90.00
_cell.angle_gamma   90.00
#
_symmetry.space_group_name_H-M   'P 1'
#
loop_
_entity.id
_entity.type
_entity.pdbx_description
1 polymer ?
#
loop_
_entity_poly.entity_id
_entity_poly.type
_entity_poly.pdbx_seq_one_letter_code
_entity_poly.pdbx_strand_id
1 'polypeptide(L)'
;MPIVYRCKNCGYVLHYLQKVGQDYVGIPSISEVMSKHGYICPKCKSKLTKPSQEDIKITTTSVARKKSMLPIRVGNSYYVPTSIVNNEVKMWSETEEES
;
A
#
# COMPACT_ATOMS: atom_id res chain seq x y z
N MET A 1 11.42 -9.87 0.53
CA MET A 1 10.03 -9.53 0.91
C MET A 1 9.65 -8.26 0.16
N PRO A 2 8.63 -8.27 -0.70
CA PRO A 2 8.22 -7.07 -1.40
C PRO A 2 7.42 -6.14 -0.48
N ILE A 3 7.64 -4.83 -0.59
CA ILE A 3 6.93 -3.81 0.18
C ILE A 3 6.37 -2.78 -0.79
N VAL A 4 5.09 -2.44 -0.63
CA VAL A 4 4.39 -1.47 -1.48
C VAL A 4 3.87 -0.34 -0.59
N TYR A 5 4.34 0.88 -0.85
CA TYR A 5 3.78 2.09 -0.27
C TYR A 5 2.78 2.66 -1.27
N ARG A 6 1.50 2.75 -0.88
CA ARG A 6 0.43 3.26 -1.74
C ARG A 6 -0.28 4.45 -1.10
N CYS A 7 -0.85 5.30 -1.94
CA CYS A 7 -1.83 6.27 -1.50
C CYS A 7 -3.13 5.56 -1.10
N LYS A 8 -3.60 5.79 0.13
CA LYS A 8 -4.88 5.25 0.65
C LYS A 8 -6.07 5.66 -0.23
N ASN A 9 -6.04 6.88 -0.78
CA ASN A 9 -7.17 7.45 -1.51
C ASN A 9 -7.29 6.93 -2.96
N CYS A 10 -6.21 6.98 -3.74
CA CYS A 10 -6.25 6.64 -5.17
C CYS A 10 -5.51 5.35 -5.56
N GLY A 11 -4.85 4.68 -4.61
CA GLY A 11 -4.11 3.44 -4.89
C GLY A 11 -2.79 3.63 -5.64
N TYR A 12 -2.40 4.87 -5.95
CA TYR A 12 -1.11 5.16 -6.59
C TYR A 12 0.06 4.66 -5.73
N VAL A 13 0.99 3.95 -6.35
CA VAL A 13 2.19 3.43 -5.69
C VAL A 13 3.22 4.55 -5.57
N LEU A 14 3.45 4.98 -4.33
CA LEU A 14 4.43 6.00 -3.98
C LEU A 14 5.86 5.45 -4.03
N HIS A 15 6.01 4.19 -3.63
CA HIS A 15 7.27 3.48 -3.64
C HIS A 15 7.03 1.97 -3.67
N TYR A 16 7.83 1.24 -4.44
CA TYR A 16 7.77 -0.22 -4.51
C TYR A 16 9.17 -0.80 -4.32
N LEU A 17 9.31 -1.61 -3.28
CA LEU A 17 10.54 -2.33 -2.99
C LEU A 17 10.33 -3.80 -3.39
N GLN A 18 10.83 -4.20 -4.56
CA GLN A 18 10.66 -5.58 -5.03
C GLN A 18 11.62 -6.54 -4.29
N LYS A 19 12.86 -6.11 -4.07
CA LYS A 19 13.89 -6.80 -3.28
C LYS A 19 14.63 -5.78 -2.42
N VAL A 20 15.05 -6.20 -1.23
CA VAL A 20 15.87 -5.39 -0.34
C VAL A 20 17.28 -5.29 -0.95
N GLY A 21 17.88 -4.10 -0.99
CA GLY A 21 19.25 -3.88 -1.47
C GLY A 21 19.42 -3.36 -2.90
N GLN A 22 18.35 -2.85 -3.55
CA GLN A 22 18.46 -2.26 -4.90
C GLN A 22 18.82 -0.76 -4.87
N ASP A 23 18.12 0.06 -4.08
CA ASP A 23 18.24 1.53 -4.11
C ASP A 23 18.46 2.20 -2.73
N TYR A 24 18.37 1.43 -1.63
CA TYR A 24 18.48 1.93 -0.26
C TYR A 24 19.24 0.95 0.63
N VAL A 25 19.98 1.48 1.61
CA VAL A 25 20.53 0.71 2.73
C VAL A 25 19.36 0.41 3.69
N GLY A 26 18.56 -0.60 3.35
CA GLY A 26 17.42 -1.04 4.16
C GLY A 26 16.04 -0.69 3.58
N ILE A 27 15.03 -0.64 4.47
CA ILE A 27 13.63 -0.38 4.14
C ILE A 27 13.33 1.09 4.51
N PRO A 28 12.92 1.95 3.57
CA PRO A 28 12.61 3.34 3.89
C PRO A 28 11.42 3.42 4.85
N SER A 29 11.53 4.29 5.86
CA SER A 29 10.42 4.58 6.75
C SER A 29 9.28 5.25 5.99
N ILE A 30 8.06 5.11 6.51
CA ILE A 30 6.88 5.74 5.92
C ILE A 30 7.08 7.27 5.82
N SER A 31 7.64 7.88 6.87
CA SER A 31 7.94 9.31 6.89
C SER A 31 8.89 9.71 5.77
N GLU A 32 9.96 8.95 5.51
CA GLU A 32 10.87 9.24 4.40
C GLU A 32 10.18 9.14 3.04
N VAL A 33 9.33 8.14 2.84
CA VAL A 33 8.55 8.00 1.60
C VAL A 33 7.61 9.21 1.43
N MET A 34 6.95 9.66 2.50
CA MET A 34 6.05 10.82 2.46
C MET A 34 6.81 12.12 2.19
N SER A 35 7.95 12.34 2.85
CA SER A 35 8.78 13.55 2.68
C SER A 35 9.28 13.70 1.25
N LYS A 36 9.64 12.60 0.59
CA LYS A 36 10.03 12.61 -0.84
C LYS A 36 8.94 13.14 -1.77
N HIS A 37 7.68 12.98 -1.39
CA HIS A 37 6.51 13.47 -2.13
C HIS A 37 5.93 14.76 -1.53
N GLY A 38 6.65 15.43 -0.61
CA GLY A 38 6.19 16.67 0.02
C GLY A 38 4.88 16.51 0.80
N TYR A 39 4.61 15.31 1.35
CA TYR A 39 3.37 14.96 2.06
C TYR A 39 2.09 15.08 1.21
N ILE A 40 2.20 15.12 -0.12
CA ILE A 40 1.05 15.23 -1.03
C ILE A 40 1.15 14.14 -2.10
N CYS A 41 0.04 13.46 -2.39
CA CYS A 41 0.04 12.46 -3.45
C CYS A 41 0.20 13.16 -4.83
N PRO A 42 1.17 12.75 -5.67
CA PRO A 42 1.41 13.38 -6.97
C PRO A 42 0.28 13.10 -7.99
N LYS A 43 -0.61 12.14 -7.73
CA LYS A 43 -1.73 11.80 -8.61
C LYS A 43 -3.03 12.46 -8.21
N CYS A 44 -3.52 12.21 -6.99
CA CYS A 44 -4.83 12.70 -6.55
C CYS A 44 -4.75 13.97 -5.70
N LYS A 45 -3.54 14.50 -5.43
CA LYS A 45 -3.28 15.70 -4.61
C LYS A 45 -3.78 15.60 -3.16
N SER A 46 -4.18 14.42 -2.71
CA SER A 46 -4.58 14.19 -1.32
C SER A 46 -3.37 14.27 -0.39
N LYS A 47 -3.59 14.82 0.81
CA LYS A 47 -2.57 14.83 1.87
C LYS A 47 -2.22 13.41 2.27
N LEU A 48 -0.93 13.09 2.27
CA LEU A 48 -0.43 11.84 2.80
C LEU A 48 -0.40 11.94 4.32
N THR A 49 -0.98 10.96 5.00
CA THR A 49 -0.96 10.83 6.46
C THR A 49 -0.26 9.54 6.85
N LYS A 50 0.21 9.47 8.10
CA LYS A 50 0.71 8.21 8.65
C LYS A 50 -0.43 7.18 8.65
N PRO A 51 -0.21 5.95 8.14
CA PRO A 51 -1.23 4.92 8.11
C PRO A 51 -1.59 4.46 9.52
N SER A 52 -2.86 4.07 9.71
CA SER A 52 -3.33 3.33 10.88
C SER A 52 -3.11 1.82 10.67
N GLN A 53 -3.37 1.01 11.71
CA GLN A 53 -3.16 -0.45 11.65
C GLN A 53 -4.00 -1.13 10.54
N GLU A 54 -5.22 -0.64 10.31
CA GLU A 54 -6.13 -1.07 9.23
C GLU A 54 -5.59 -0.83 7.81
N ASP A 55 -4.68 0.12 7.64
CA ASP A 55 -4.07 0.44 6.33
C ASP A 55 -2.90 -0.49 5.99
N ILE A 56 -2.43 -1.27 6.96
CA ILE A 56 -1.27 -2.14 6.84
C ILE A 56 -1.74 -3.57 6.59
N LYS A 57 -1.47 -4.09 5.38
CA LYS A 57 -1.76 -5.47 5.03
C LYS A 57 -0.47 -6.27 4.87
N ILE A 58 -0.32 -7.30 5.70
CA ILE A 58 0.79 -8.26 5.61
C ILE A 58 0.22 -9.59 5.10
N THR A 59 0.80 -10.12 4.03
CA THR A 59 0.37 -11.39 3.45
C THR A 59 1.52 -12.06 2.70
N THR A 60 1.33 -13.32 2.33
CA THR A 60 2.31 -14.05 1.51
C THR A 60 2.24 -13.60 0.05
N THR A 61 3.36 -13.70 -0.66
CA THR A 61 3.44 -13.32 -2.08
C THR A 61 2.48 -14.13 -2.95
N SER A 62 2.25 -15.40 -2.61
CA SER A 62 1.29 -16.28 -3.29
C SER A 62 -0.14 -15.77 -3.15
N VAL A 63 -0.55 -15.36 -1.95
CA VAL A 63 -1.88 -14.77 -1.69
C VAL A 63 -2.02 -13.42 -2.38
N ALA A 64 -1.00 -12.56 -2.29
CA ALA A 64 -0.98 -11.26 -2.95
C ALA A 64 -1.13 -11.39 -4.48
N ARG A 65 -0.47 -12.37 -5.11
CA ARG A 65 -0.63 -12.67 -6.55
C ARG A 65 -2.05 -13.13 -6.86
N LYS A 66 -2.56 -14.13 -6.13
CA LYS A 66 -3.90 -14.68 -6.34
C LYS A 66 -4.99 -13.62 -6.22
N LYS A 67 -4.82 -12.68 -5.28
CA LYS A 67 -5.75 -11.58 -5.01
C LYS A 67 -5.42 -10.30 -5.78
N SER A 68 -4.47 -10.31 -6.72
CA SER A 68 -4.08 -9.12 -7.51
C SER A 68 -3.71 -7.88 -6.67
N MET A 69 -3.07 -8.08 -5.52
CA MET A 69 -2.60 -7.00 -4.63
C MET A 69 -1.21 -6.45 -5.01
N LEU A 70 -0.60 -6.97 -6.08
CA LEU A 70 0.69 -6.49 -6.55
C LEU A 70 0.52 -5.23 -7.42
N PRO A 71 1.53 -4.34 -7.48
CA PRO A 71 1.49 -3.18 -8.35
C PRO A 71 1.22 -3.55 -9.81
N ILE A 72 0.19 -2.92 -10.39
CA ILE A 72 -0.17 -3.03 -11.80
C ILE A 72 0.28 -1.75 -12.51
N ARG A 73 0.87 -1.89 -13.69
CA ARG A 73 1.27 -0.75 -14.51
C ARG A 73 0.07 -0.19 -15.26
N VAL A 74 -0.19 1.11 -15.08
CA VAL A 74 -1.19 1.88 -15.81
C VAL A 74 -0.48 3.08 -16.45
N GLY A 75 -0.23 3.01 -17.76
CA GLY A 75 0.62 3.97 -18.48
C GLY A 75 2.06 3.97 -17.94
N ASN A 76 2.50 5.12 -17.45
CA ASN A 76 3.84 5.33 -16.85
C ASN A 76 3.84 5.27 -15.32
N SER A 77 2.78 4.75 -14.70
CA SER A 77 2.58 4.77 -13.26
C SER A 77 2.13 3.41 -12.75
N TYR A 78 2.38 3.14 -11.46
CA TYR A 78 1.96 1.90 -10.81
C TYR A 78 0.82 2.14 -9.83
N TYR A 79 -0.12 1.21 -9.77
CA TYR A 79 -1.29 1.29 -8.90
C TYR A 79 -1.54 -0.06 -8.22
N VAL A 80 -2.06 0.00 -6.99
CA VAL A 80 -2.71 -1.13 -6.33
C VAL A 80 -4.17 -0.74 -6.11
N PRO A 81 -5.13 -1.47 -6.71
CA PRO A 81 -6.55 -1.13 -6.62
C PRO A 81 -7.02 -1.11 -5.16
N THR A 82 -7.55 0.04 -4.73
CA THR A 82 -8.01 0.29 -3.35
C THR A 82 -9.18 -0.61 -2.95
N SER A 83 -10.06 -0.91 -3.89
CA SER A 83 -11.20 -1.82 -3.69
C SER A 83 -10.80 -3.23 -3.30
N ILE A 84 -9.66 -3.73 -3.79
CA ILE A 84 -9.17 -5.08 -3.46
C ILE A 84 -8.60 -5.13 -2.05
N VAL A 85 -7.89 -4.08 -1.64
CA VAL A 85 -7.21 -4.05 -0.34
C VAL A 85 -8.18 -3.73 0.80
N ASN A 86 -9.15 -2.86 0.57
CA ASN A 86 -10.06 -2.37 1.63
C ASN A 86 -11.24 -3.31 1.91
N ASN A 87 -11.56 -4.26 1.01
CA ASN A 87 -12.71 -5.16 1.19
C ASN A 87 -12.47 -6.26 2.23
N GLU A 88 -11.23 -6.47 2.68
CA GLU A 88 -10.90 -7.49 3.68
C GLU A 88 -11.01 -6.98 5.12
N VAL A 89 -11.17 -5.68 5.36
CA VAL A 89 -11.37 -5.14 6.72
C VAL A 89 -12.77 -5.51 7.22
N LYS A 90 -13.77 -5.54 6.33
CA LYS A 90 -15.14 -5.91 6.70
C LYS A 90 -15.29 -7.35 7.18
N MET A 91 -14.51 -8.28 6.62
CA MET A 91 -14.68 -9.71 6.89
C MET A 91 -14.20 -10.14 8.28
N TRP A 92 -13.46 -9.29 9.00
CA TRP A 92 -12.97 -9.56 10.36
C TRP A 92 -13.77 -8.80 11.43
N SER A 93 -14.48 -7.73 11.04
CA SER A 93 -15.29 -6.93 11.96
C SER A 93 -16.70 -7.50 12.20
N GLU A 94 -17.14 -8.50 11.44
CA GLU A 94 -18.47 -9.11 11.58
C GLU A 94 -18.48 -10.38 12.45
N THR A 95 -17.40 -10.68 13.17
CA THR A 95 -17.28 -11.90 14.01
C THR A 95 -17.26 -11.62 15.52
N GLU A 96 -17.45 -10.37 15.96
CA GLU A 96 -17.35 -9.97 17.37
C GLU A 96 -18.63 -9.32 17.94
N GLU A 97 -19.83 -9.67 17.45
CA GLU A 97 -21.10 -9.12 17.98
C GLU A 97 -22.22 -10.17 18.20
N GLU A 98 -21.88 -11.42 18.48
CA GLU A 98 -22.86 -12.41 18.96
C GLU A 98 -22.25 -13.29 20.07
N SER A 99 -22.26 -12.78 21.31
CA SER A 99 -22.26 -13.54 22.58
C SER A 99 -22.60 -12.63 23.77
#